data_AF-A0A2K6A2E4-F1
#
_entry.id   AF-A0A2K6A2E4-F1
#
_cell.length_a   1.000
_cell.length_b   1.000
_cell.length_c   1.000
_cell.angle_alpha   90.00
_cell.angle_beta   90.00
_cell.angle_gamma   90.00
#
_symmetry.space_group_name_H-M   'P 1'
#
loop_
_entity.id
_entity.type
_entity.pdbx_description
1 polymer ?
#
loop_
_entity_poly.entity_id
_entity_poly.type
_entity_poly.pdbx_seq_one_letter_code
_entity_poly.pdbx_strand_id
1 'polypeptide(L)'
;MAYFYMCDRANLFMKENKFYTHSSFFIPIIYILVLGVFYNENTKETKVLNREQTDEWKGWMQLVILIYHISGASTFLPVYMHIRVLVAAYLFQTGYGHFSYFWIKGDFGIHRVCQVLFRLNFLVVVLCIVMDRPYQFYYFVPLVTVWFMVIYVTLALWPQIIQKKANGNCFWHFGLLLKLGFLLLFICFLAYSQGAFEKIFSLWPLSKCFELKGNVYEWWFRWRLDRYVVFHGMLFAFIYLALQKRQILSEGKGEPLFSNKISNFLLFISVVSFLTYSIWASSCKNKAECNELHPSVSVVQILAFILIRNIPGYARSVYSSFFAWFGKISLELFICQYHIWLAADTRGILVLIPGNPMLNIIVSTFIFVCVAHEISQITNDLAQIIIPKDNSSLLKRLACIAAFFCGLLILSSIQDKSKH
;
A
#
# COMPACT_ATOMS: atom_id res chain seq x y z
N MET A 1 -11.87 2.48 -19.79
CA MET A 1 -10.93 1.52 -20.43
C MET A 1 -10.50 1.94 -21.83
N ALA A 2 -11.40 2.31 -22.75
CA ALA A 2 -11.01 2.80 -24.08
C ALA A 2 -10.00 3.97 -24.03
N TYR A 3 -10.19 4.94 -23.14
CA TYR A 3 -9.23 6.03 -22.93
C TYR A 3 -7.81 5.53 -22.58
N PHE A 4 -7.68 4.58 -21.65
CA PHE A 4 -6.39 3.99 -21.29
C PHE A 4 -5.71 3.37 -22.52
N TYR A 5 -6.47 2.59 -23.29
CA TYR A 5 -5.95 1.95 -24.50
C TYR A 5 -5.50 2.98 -25.54
N MET A 6 -6.26 4.07 -25.73
CA MET A 6 -5.89 5.16 -26.63
C MET A 6 -4.63 5.93 -26.17
N CYS A 7 -4.45 6.12 -24.87
CA CYS A 7 -3.28 6.83 -24.33
C CYS A 7 -1.98 6.03 -24.46
N ASP A 8 -2.02 4.73 -24.20
CA ASP A 8 -0.80 3.90 -24.12
C ASP A 8 -0.47 3.19 -25.44
N ARG A 9 -1.48 2.53 -26.04
CA ARG A 9 -1.33 1.64 -27.20
C ARG A 9 -1.58 2.33 -28.53
N ALA A 10 -2.57 3.21 -28.61
CA ALA A 10 -2.75 4.00 -29.82
C ALA A 10 -1.66 5.09 -29.85
N ASN A 11 -0.84 5.13 -30.88
CA ASN A 11 0.21 6.16 -31.04
C ASN A 11 -0.38 7.54 -31.39
N LEU A 12 -1.52 7.91 -30.80
CA LEU A 12 -2.25 9.15 -31.03
C LEU A 12 -1.59 10.34 -30.34
N PHE A 13 -0.93 10.11 -29.20
CA PHE A 13 -0.31 11.15 -28.40
C PHE A 13 1.21 11.06 -28.45
N MET A 14 1.88 12.22 -28.43
CA MET A 14 3.33 12.29 -28.37
C MET A 14 3.85 11.85 -26.99
N LYS A 15 5.05 11.27 -26.98
CA LYS A 15 5.72 10.78 -25.77
C LYS A 15 7.02 11.55 -25.59
N GLU A 16 7.16 12.26 -24.49
CA GLU A 16 8.37 13.03 -24.16
C GLU A 16 9.23 12.29 -23.13
N ASN A 17 10.56 12.45 -23.22
CA ASN A 17 11.49 11.89 -22.23
C ASN A 17 11.47 12.72 -20.94
N LYS A 18 11.66 12.03 -19.81
CA LYS A 18 11.75 12.68 -18.50
C LYS A 18 13.15 13.25 -18.27
N PHE A 19 13.21 14.51 -17.86
CA PHE A 19 14.43 15.14 -17.39
C PHE A 19 14.28 15.54 -15.92
N TYR A 20 15.10 14.92 -15.07
CA TYR A 20 15.08 15.25 -13.65
C TYR A 20 15.78 16.59 -13.39
N THR A 21 15.08 17.49 -12.72
CA THR A 21 15.66 18.69 -12.11
C THR A 21 15.15 18.84 -10.67
N HIS A 22 15.96 19.37 -9.77
CA HIS A 22 15.54 19.58 -8.38
C HIS A 22 14.28 20.46 -8.29
N SER A 23 14.20 21.51 -9.11
CA SER A 23 13.04 22.39 -9.17
C SER A 23 11.77 21.66 -9.59
N SER A 24 11.84 20.78 -10.61
CA SER A 24 10.67 20.00 -11.06
C SER A 24 10.10 19.06 -10.00
N PHE A 25 10.90 18.67 -9.00
CA PHE A 25 10.47 17.80 -7.91
C PHE A 25 10.00 18.57 -6.68
N PHE A 26 10.79 19.54 -6.19
CA PHE A 26 10.49 20.23 -4.94
C PHE A 26 9.39 21.29 -5.06
N ILE A 27 9.27 21.98 -6.21
CA ILE A 27 8.25 23.02 -6.39
C ILE A 27 6.83 22.42 -6.27
N PRO A 28 6.47 21.34 -6.99
CA PRO A 28 5.16 20.70 -6.81
C PRO A 28 4.91 20.21 -5.39
N ILE A 29 5.94 19.72 -4.68
CA ILE A 29 5.83 19.29 -3.28
C ILE A 29 5.44 20.46 -2.38
N ILE A 30 6.07 21.62 -2.53
CA ILE A 30 5.73 22.82 -1.75
C ILE A 30 4.27 23.23 -2.03
N TYR A 31 3.85 23.23 -3.29
CA TYR A 31 2.45 23.56 -3.64
C TYR A 31 1.43 22.63 -2.97
N ILE A 32 1.64 21.31 -3.02
CA ILE A 32 0.70 20.36 -2.38
C ILE A 32 0.71 20.50 -0.85
N LEU A 33 1.86 20.81 -0.24
CA LEU A 33 1.95 21.02 1.20
C LEU A 33 1.20 22.27 1.63
N VAL A 34 1.37 23.37 0.89
CA VAL A 34 0.63 24.61 1.12
C VAL A 34 -0.88 24.38 1.02
N LEU A 35 -1.34 23.69 -0.03
CA LEU A 35 -2.76 23.32 -0.16
C LEU A 35 -3.23 22.46 1.01
N GLY A 36 -2.44 21.46 1.41
CA GLY A 36 -2.77 20.59 2.54
C GLY A 36 -2.97 21.34 3.86
N VAL A 37 -2.16 22.37 4.12
CA VAL A 37 -2.25 23.21 5.33
C VAL A 37 -3.48 24.12 5.34
N PHE A 38 -3.94 24.58 4.17
CA PHE A 38 -5.14 25.42 4.10
C PHE A 38 -6.45 24.65 4.37
N TYR A 39 -6.52 23.37 4.01
CA TYR A 39 -7.72 22.54 4.18
C TYR A 39 -7.66 21.68 5.44
N ASN A 40 -7.52 22.31 6.61
CA ASN A 40 -7.48 21.62 7.90
C ASN A 40 -8.86 21.56 8.57
N GLU A 41 -9.25 20.38 9.04
CA GLU A 41 -10.49 20.11 9.77
C GLU A 41 -10.21 19.42 11.10
N ASN A 42 -11.12 19.57 12.06
CA ASN A 42 -11.04 18.89 13.35
C ASN A 42 -11.51 17.43 13.23
N THR A 43 -10.77 16.51 13.84
CA THR A 43 -11.12 15.09 13.85
C THR A 43 -12.27 14.81 14.83
N LYS A 44 -13.13 13.86 14.47
CA LYS A 44 -14.22 13.40 15.37
C LYS A 44 -13.73 12.46 16.46
N GLU A 45 -12.68 11.69 16.15
CA GLU A 45 -12.07 10.72 17.06
C GLU A 45 -10.62 11.10 17.36
N THR A 46 -10.23 11.08 18.64
CA THR A 46 -8.87 11.36 19.13
C THR A 46 -8.02 10.10 19.30
N LYS A 47 -8.45 8.97 18.71
CA LYS A 47 -7.68 7.72 18.73
C LYS A 47 -6.43 7.85 17.87
N VAL A 48 -5.34 7.20 18.29
CA VAL A 48 -4.10 7.12 17.51
C VAL A 48 -4.38 6.45 16.18
N LEU A 49 -3.92 7.06 15.08
CA LEU A 49 -4.18 6.58 13.71
C LEU A 49 -5.67 6.37 13.43
N ASN A 50 -6.48 7.39 13.70
CA ASN A 50 -7.87 7.38 13.32
C ASN A 50 -8.02 7.25 11.79
N ARG A 51 -9.23 6.90 11.34
CA ARG A 51 -9.46 6.67 9.90
C ARG A 51 -9.12 7.89 9.04
N GLU A 52 -9.52 9.07 9.49
CA GLU A 52 -9.29 10.35 8.81
C GLU A 52 -7.79 10.65 8.64
N GLN A 53 -6.96 10.41 9.67
CA GLN A 53 -5.51 10.55 9.63
C GLN A 53 -4.84 9.48 8.78
N THR A 54 -5.34 8.23 8.81
CA THR A 54 -4.78 7.20 7.93
C THR A 54 -5.07 7.51 6.46
N ASP A 55 -6.24 8.05 6.14
CA ASP A 55 -6.58 8.49 4.79
C ASP A 55 -5.76 9.73 4.41
N GLU A 56 -5.61 10.73 5.30
CA GLU A 56 -4.69 11.86 5.12
C GLU A 56 -3.26 11.37 4.82
N TRP A 57 -2.76 10.43 5.62
CA TRP A 57 -1.42 9.89 5.48
C TRP A 57 -1.24 9.21 4.12
N LYS A 58 -2.20 8.39 3.68
CA LYS A 58 -2.19 7.82 2.33
C LYS A 58 -2.17 8.90 1.26
N GLY A 59 -3.02 9.91 1.38
CA GLY A 59 -3.16 10.95 0.37
C GLY A 59 -1.87 11.71 0.09
N TRP A 60 -1.22 12.25 1.11
CA TRP A 60 0.03 12.98 0.89
C TRP A 60 1.14 12.05 0.40
N MET A 61 1.23 10.81 0.91
CA MET A 61 2.19 9.84 0.40
C MET A 61 1.97 9.54 -1.08
N GLN A 62 0.70 9.38 -1.49
CA GLN A 62 0.34 9.12 -2.87
C GLN A 62 0.78 10.26 -3.78
N LEU A 63 0.48 11.51 -3.40
CA LEU A 63 0.85 12.69 -4.17
C LEU A 63 2.38 12.81 -4.33
N VAL A 64 3.14 12.56 -3.26
CA VAL A 64 4.62 12.57 -3.31
C VAL A 64 5.15 11.46 -4.23
N ILE A 65 4.57 10.26 -4.17
CA ILE A 65 4.93 9.14 -5.07
C ILE A 65 4.63 9.50 -6.53
N LEU A 66 3.50 10.16 -6.81
CA LEU A 66 3.13 10.56 -8.16
C LEU A 66 4.12 11.61 -8.72
N ILE A 67 4.42 12.65 -7.94
CA ILE A 67 5.40 13.69 -8.31
C ILE A 67 6.76 13.05 -8.60
N TYR A 68 7.21 12.13 -7.76
CA TYR A 68 8.44 11.37 -7.95
C TYR A 68 8.49 10.64 -9.30
N HIS A 69 7.40 9.98 -9.70
CA HIS A 69 7.36 9.25 -10.97
C HIS A 69 7.35 10.19 -12.18
N ILE A 70 6.64 11.33 -12.11
CA ILE A 70 6.59 12.31 -13.19
C ILE A 70 7.96 12.97 -13.38
N SER A 71 8.58 13.43 -12.30
CA SER A 71 9.85 14.15 -12.35
C SER A 71 11.05 13.24 -12.66
N GLY A 72 10.88 11.92 -12.64
CA GLY A 72 11.98 10.98 -12.87
C GLY A 72 13.03 11.00 -11.76
N ALA A 73 12.65 11.39 -10.54
CA ALA A 73 13.56 11.54 -9.40
C ALA A 73 14.18 10.23 -8.88
N SER A 74 13.97 9.11 -9.57
CA SER A 74 14.59 7.82 -9.27
C SER A 74 16.10 7.80 -9.40
N THR A 75 16.68 8.76 -10.15
CA THR A 75 18.13 8.92 -10.30
C THR A 75 18.78 9.49 -9.04
N PHE A 76 18.03 10.24 -8.23
CA PHE A 76 18.54 10.83 -6.99
C PHE A 76 18.26 9.88 -5.81
N LEU A 77 19.33 9.23 -5.35
CA LEU A 77 19.26 8.13 -4.39
C LEU A 77 18.59 8.50 -3.05
N PRO A 78 18.82 9.68 -2.45
CA PRO A 78 18.16 10.05 -1.19
C PRO A 78 16.64 10.13 -1.32
N VAL A 79 16.13 10.68 -2.43
CA VAL A 79 14.69 10.72 -2.71
C VAL A 79 14.14 9.32 -2.94
N TYR A 80 14.85 8.48 -3.71
CA TYR A 80 14.46 7.07 -3.88
C TYR A 80 14.29 6.35 -2.53
N MET A 81 15.23 6.53 -1.59
CA MET A 81 15.15 5.90 -0.27
C MET A 81 13.94 6.38 0.55
N HIS A 82 13.62 7.68 0.51
CA HIS A 82 12.44 8.22 1.18
C HIS A 82 11.15 7.69 0.56
N ILE A 83 11.05 7.65 -0.77
CA ILE A 83 9.90 7.08 -1.48
C ILE A 83 9.70 5.60 -1.11
N ARG A 84 10.79 4.84 -0.99
CA ARG A 84 10.74 3.45 -0.51
C ARG A 84 10.16 3.36 0.91
N VAL A 85 10.51 4.28 1.82
CA VAL A 85 9.87 4.34 3.15
C VAL A 85 8.38 4.66 3.06
N LEU A 86 7.94 5.49 2.12
CA LEU A 86 6.51 5.75 1.91
C LEU A 86 5.76 4.49 1.45
N VAL A 87 6.35 3.72 0.53
CA VAL A 87 5.78 2.42 0.10
C VAL A 87 5.73 1.43 1.27
N ALA A 88 6.78 1.38 2.08
CA ALA A 88 6.80 0.59 3.31
C ALA A 88 5.70 1.05 4.29
N ALA A 89 5.49 2.36 4.46
CA ALA A 89 4.44 2.91 5.31
C ALA A 89 3.02 2.48 4.88
N TYR A 90 2.75 2.38 3.57
CA TYR A 90 1.50 1.80 3.06
C TYR A 90 1.30 0.33 3.48
N LEU A 91 2.36 -0.47 3.40
CA LEU A 91 2.33 -1.87 3.83
C LEU A 91 2.17 -1.98 5.35
N PHE A 92 2.82 -1.09 6.11
CA PHE A 92 2.64 -0.98 7.56
C PHE A 92 1.19 -0.69 7.92
N GLN A 93 0.56 0.29 7.27
CA GLN A 93 -0.85 0.62 7.47
C GLN A 93 -1.77 -0.55 7.11
N THR A 94 -1.44 -1.33 6.08
CA THR A 94 -2.16 -2.55 5.71
C THR A 94 -2.09 -3.57 6.85
N GLY A 95 -0.89 -3.82 7.38
CA GLY A 95 -0.68 -4.67 8.55
C GLY A 95 -1.47 -4.21 9.78
N TYR A 96 -1.34 -2.93 10.13
CA TYR A 96 -2.03 -2.32 11.27
C TYR A 96 -3.56 -2.38 11.15
N GLY A 97 -4.11 -1.95 10.00
CA GLY A 97 -5.54 -1.82 9.79
C GLY A 97 -6.26 -3.16 9.73
N HIS A 98 -5.72 -4.14 9.00
CA HIS A 98 -6.33 -5.46 8.91
C HIS A 98 -6.21 -6.24 10.23
N PHE A 99 -5.05 -6.18 10.90
CA PHE A 99 -4.90 -6.80 12.22
C PHE A 99 -5.87 -6.21 13.23
N SER A 100 -5.97 -4.89 13.33
CA SER A 100 -6.89 -4.22 14.25
C SER A 100 -8.35 -4.57 13.97
N TYR A 101 -8.74 -4.67 12.69
CA TYR A 101 -10.07 -5.12 12.30
C TYR A 101 -10.37 -6.54 12.80
N PHE A 102 -9.50 -7.51 12.51
CA PHE A 102 -9.71 -8.91 12.90
C PHE A 102 -9.66 -9.10 14.42
N TRP A 103 -8.79 -8.37 15.12
CA TRP A 103 -8.68 -8.44 16.57
C TRP A 103 -9.92 -7.92 17.29
N ILE A 104 -10.45 -6.77 16.86
CA ILE A 104 -11.60 -6.10 17.49
C ILE A 104 -12.92 -6.74 17.07
N LYS A 105 -13.14 -6.91 15.75
CA LYS A 105 -14.43 -7.40 15.23
C LYS A 105 -14.55 -8.92 15.25
N GLY A 106 -13.43 -9.65 15.17
CA GLY A 106 -13.43 -11.12 15.14
C GLY A 106 -14.12 -11.72 13.92
N ASP A 107 -14.31 -10.93 12.85
CA ASP A 107 -14.98 -11.36 11.62
C ASP A 107 -13.96 -11.98 10.67
N PHE A 108 -13.89 -13.32 10.70
CA PHE A 108 -13.09 -14.15 9.79
C PHE A 108 -13.92 -14.70 8.62
N GLY A 109 -15.01 -14.03 8.25
CA GLY A 109 -15.87 -14.47 7.15
C GLY A 109 -15.21 -14.36 5.78
N ILE A 110 -15.46 -15.35 4.92
CA ILE A 110 -15.01 -15.36 3.51
C ILE A 110 -15.51 -14.13 2.75
N HIS A 111 -16.72 -13.65 3.07
CA HIS A 111 -17.27 -12.41 2.52
C HIS A 111 -16.31 -11.22 2.62
N ARG A 112 -15.69 -11.02 3.80
CA ARG A 112 -14.76 -9.91 4.02
C ARG A 112 -13.50 -10.07 3.18
N VAL A 113 -12.97 -11.29 3.10
CA VAL A 113 -11.79 -11.61 2.28
C VAL A 113 -12.07 -11.29 0.81
N CYS A 114 -13.17 -11.80 0.27
CA CYS A 114 -13.58 -11.53 -1.10
C CYS A 114 -13.78 -10.04 -1.36
N GLN A 115 -14.40 -9.30 -0.44
CA GLN A 115 -14.62 -7.87 -0.56
C GLN A 115 -13.31 -7.08 -0.68
N VAL A 116 -12.34 -7.40 0.18
CA VAL A 116 -11.03 -6.73 0.17
C VAL A 116 -10.24 -7.11 -1.09
N LEU A 117 -10.20 -8.41 -1.44
CA LEU A 117 -9.50 -8.88 -2.62
C LEU A 117 -10.07 -8.27 -3.90
N PHE A 118 -11.39 -8.22 -4.03
CA PHE A 118 -12.02 -7.61 -5.20
C PHE A 118 -11.67 -6.13 -5.32
N ARG A 119 -11.83 -5.35 -4.24
CA ARG A 119 -11.52 -3.92 -4.26
C ARG A 119 -10.06 -3.64 -4.63
N LEU A 120 -9.13 -4.44 -4.12
CA LEU A 120 -7.70 -4.25 -4.42
C LEU A 120 -7.35 -4.63 -5.86
N ASN A 121 -7.92 -5.73 -6.37
CA ASN A 121 -7.45 -6.36 -7.60
C ASN A 121 -8.28 -6.02 -8.84
N PHE A 122 -9.54 -5.59 -8.68
CA PHE A 122 -10.49 -5.41 -9.78
C PHE A 122 -9.92 -4.54 -10.91
N LEU A 123 -9.47 -3.33 -10.57
CA LEU A 123 -8.92 -2.40 -11.56
C LEU A 123 -7.70 -2.99 -12.27
N VAL A 124 -6.78 -3.61 -11.53
CA VAL A 124 -5.56 -4.19 -12.10
C VAL A 124 -5.88 -5.35 -13.02
N VAL A 125 -6.78 -6.26 -12.62
CA VAL A 125 -7.17 -7.41 -13.45
C VAL A 125 -7.79 -6.93 -14.76
N VAL A 126 -8.69 -5.93 -14.70
CA VAL A 126 -9.29 -5.36 -15.92
C VAL A 126 -8.22 -4.72 -16.82
N LEU A 127 -7.27 -3.98 -16.24
CA LEU A 127 -6.17 -3.38 -17.01
C LEU A 127 -5.23 -4.43 -17.60
N CYS A 128 -4.90 -5.50 -16.87
CA CYS A 128 -4.09 -6.61 -17.39
C CYS A 128 -4.74 -7.24 -18.63
N ILE A 129 -6.06 -7.43 -18.61
CA ILE A 129 -6.82 -7.99 -19.74
C ILE A 129 -6.85 -7.02 -20.93
N VAL A 130 -7.15 -5.73 -20.69
CA VAL A 130 -7.29 -4.73 -21.76
C VAL A 130 -5.94 -4.36 -22.39
N MET A 131 -4.88 -4.31 -21.58
CA MET A 131 -3.56 -3.83 -22.01
C MET A 131 -2.60 -4.96 -22.39
N ASP A 132 -2.99 -6.21 -22.19
CA ASP A 132 -2.17 -7.41 -22.39
C ASP A 132 -0.80 -7.28 -21.67
N ARG A 133 -0.86 -7.04 -20.36
CA ARG A 133 0.31 -6.89 -19.49
C ARG A 133 0.25 -7.86 -18.32
N PRO A 134 1.40 -8.44 -17.92
CA PRO A 134 1.45 -9.38 -16.81
C PRO A 134 1.10 -8.68 -15.50
N TYR A 135 0.46 -9.41 -14.59
CA TYR A 135 -0.02 -8.89 -13.31
C TYR A 135 1.09 -8.26 -12.46
N GLN A 136 2.31 -8.79 -12.55
CA GLN A 136 3.51 -8.27 -11.89
C GLN A 136 3.92 -6.85 -12.34
N PHE A 137 3.45 -6.36 -13.49
CA PHE A 137 3.71 -4.98 -13.92
C PHE A 137 3.20 -3.98 -12.87
N TYR A 138 2.06 -4.26 -12.24
CA TYR A 138 1.46 -3.45 -11.17
C TYR A 138 1.86 -3.94 -9.78
N TYR A 139 3.13 -4.29 -9.57
CA TYR A 139 3.67 -5.05 -8.43
C TYR A 139 3.16 -4.70 -7.03
N PHE A 140 2.82 -3.44 -6.79
CA PHE A 140 2.31 -2.98 -5.50
C PHE A 140 1.00 -3.67 -5.11
N VAL A 141 0.08 -3.87 -6.06
CA VAL A 141 -1.22 -4.52 -5.80
C VAL A 141 -1.11 -6.02 -5.50
N PRO A 142 -0.34 -6.83 -6.27
CA PRO A 142 0.01 -8.18 -5.88
C PRO A 142 0.68 -8.25 -4.50
N LEU A 143 1.57 -7.31 -4.18
CA LEU A 143 2.27 -7.26 -2.91
C LEU A 143 1.32 -7.03 -1.73
N VAL A 144 0.46 -6.03 -1.80
CA VAL A 144 -0.57 -5.75 -0.77
C VAL A 144 -1.52 -6.95 -0.64
N THR A 145 -1.91 -7.57 -1.75
CA THR A 145 -2.79 -8.75 -1.76
C THR A 145 -2.16 -9.95 -1.05
N VAL A 146 -0.90 -10.28 -1.34
CA VAL A 146 -0.18 -11.38 -0.68
C VAL A 146 -0.04 -11.11 0.81
N TRP A 147 0.32 -9.89 1.21
CA TRP A 147 0.42 -9.53 2.62
C TRP A 147 -0.92 -9.59 3.35
N PHE A 148 -2.01 -9.15 2.71
CA PHE A 148 -3.36 -9.31 3.25
C PHE A 148 -3.70 -10.79 3.49
N MET A 149 -3.38 -11.67 2.54
CA MET A 149 -3.59 -13.11 2.69
C MET A 149 -2.75 -13.70 3.82
N VAL A 150 -1.48 -13.28 3.97
CA VAL A 150 -0.60 -13.71 5.08
C VAL A 150 -1.18 -13.30 6.44
N ILE A 151 -1.65 -12.06 6.58
CA ILE A 151 -2.30 -11.55 7.80
C ILE A 151 -3.55 -12.39 8.10
N TYR A 152 -4.41 -12.59 7.11
CA TYR A 152 -5.65 -13.35 7.25
C TYR A 152 -5.36 -14.79 7.70
N VAL A 153 -4.45 -15.50 7.02
CA VAL A 153 -4.09 -16.88 7.35
C VAL A 153 -3.52 -16.97 8.77
N THR A 154 -2.62 -16.07 9.15
CA THR A 154 -1.98 -16.10 10.48
C THR A 154 -3.00 -15.94 11.62
N LEU A 155 -4.00 -15.08 11.42
CA LEU A 155 -5.02 -14.83 12.43
C LEU A 155 -6.17 -15.84 12.40
N ALA A 156 -6.53 -16.34 11.21
CA ALA A 156 -7.61 -17.32 11.02
C ALA A 156 -7.20 -18.73 11.43
N LEU A 157 -5.92 -19.09 11.30
CA LEU A 157 -5.38 -20.38 11.75
C LEU A 157 -5.71 -20.61 13.22
N TRP A 158 -6.08 -21.84 13.58
CA TRP A 158 -6.42 -22.17 14.96
C TRP A 158 -5.17 -22.06 15.87
N PRO A 159 -5.29 -21.53 17.10
CA PRO A 159 -6.49 -20.99 17.75
C PRO A 159 -6.81 -19.54 17.33
N GLN A 160 -8.10 -19.24 17.08
CA GLN A 160 -8.55 -17.88 16.76
C GLN A 160 -8.59 -17.02 18.04
N ILE A 161 -7.59 -16.14 18.17
CA ILE A 161 -7.41 -15.25 19.32
C ILE A 161 -8.07 -13.92 19.00
N ILE A 162 -9.21 -13.68 19.63
CA ILE A 162 -10.00 -12.44 19.52
C ILE A 162 -9.85 -11.68 20.83
N GLN A 163 -9.98 -10.34 20.82
CA GLN A 163 -9.94 -9.50 22.02
C GLN A 163 -10.82 -10.05 23.16
N LYS A 164 -12.04 -10.52 22.85
CA LYS A 164 -12.97 -11.11 23.84
C LYS A 164 -12.41 -12.35 24.54
N LYS A 165 -11.73 -13.24 23.81
CA LYS A 165 -11.10 -14.45 24.38
C LYS A 165 -9.79 -14.11 25.11
N ALA A 166 -9.02 -13.18 24.55
CA ALA A 166 -7.76 -12.73 25.15
C ALA A 166 -7.95 -12.01 26.50
N ASN A 167 -9.12 -11.39 26.70
CA ASN A 167 -9.43 -10.70 27.95
C ASN A 167 -9.49 -11.60 29.18
N GLY A 168 -9.76 -12.90 29.01
CA GLY A 168 -9.92 -13.83 30.13
C GLY A 168 -8.61 -14.31 30.74
N ASN A 169 -7.52 -14.40 29.97
CA ASN A 169 -6.25 -14.99 30.43
C ASN A 169 -5.02 -14.39 29.73
N CYS A 170 -3.95 -14.11 30.49
CA CYS A 170 -2.63 -13.71 29.97
C CYS A 170 -2.06 -14.72 28.96
N PHE A 171 -2.42 -16.00 29.11
CA PHE A 171 -2.07 -17.08 28.20
C PHE A 171 -2.38 -16.78 26.72
N TRP A 172 -3.51 -16.14 26.43
CA TRP A 172 -3.91 -15.82 25.06
C TRP A 172 -3.09 -14.67 24.45
N HIS A 173 -2.61 -13.73 25.27
CA HIS A 173 -1.66 -12.71 24.83
C HIS A 173 -0.31 -13.34 24.47
N PHE A 174 0.16 -14.29 25.28
CA PHE A 174 1.37 -15.06 24.98
C PHE A 174 1.19 -15.94 23.72
N GLY A 175 0.05 -16.60 23.57
CA GLY A 175 -0.26 -17.40 22.37
C GLY A 175 -0.26 -16.56 21.08
N LEU A 176 -0.70 -15.30 21.14
CA LEU A 176 -0.61 -14.41 19.99
C LEU A 176 0.84 -13.99 19.70
N LEU A 177 1.63 -13.66 20.73
CA LEU A 177 3.05 -13.34 20.56
C LEU A 177 3.81 -14.52 19.94
N LEU A 178 3.47 -15.75 20.32
CA LEU A 178 4.05 -16.96 19.73
C LEU A 178 3.67 -17.10 18.25
N LYS A 179 2.41 -16.84 17.88
CA LYS A 179 1.98 -16.80 16.46
C LYS A 179 2.72 -15.75 15.65
N LEU A 180 2.89 -14.55 16.21
CA LEU A 180 3.66 -13.48 15.58
C LEU A 180 5.14 -13.89 15.43
N GLY A 181 5.72 -14.53 16.46
CA GLY A 181 7.08 -15.08 16.41
C GLY A 181 7.25 -16.13 15.31
N PHE A 182 6.28 -17.05 15.16
CA PHE A 182 6.29 -18.02 14.06
C PHE A 182 6.17 -17.36 12.68
N LEU A 183 5.31 -16.35 12.54
CA LEU A 183 5.21 -15.56 11.31
C LEU A 183 6.54 -14.88 10.96
N LEU A 184 7.22 -14.28 11.95
CA LEU A 184 8.53 -13.66 11.73
C LEU A 184 9.58 -14.68 11.29
N LEU A 185 9.65 -15.84 11.94
CA LEU A 185 10.54 -16.93 11.55
C LEU A 185 10.26 -17.40 10.12
N PHE A 186 8.99 -17.54 9.76
CA PHE A 186 8.57 -17.91 8.40
C PHE A 186 8.99 -16.86 7.36
N ILE A 187 8.80 -15.57 7.66
CA ILE A 187 9.26 -14.47 6.80
C ILE A 187 10.79 -14.50 6.63
N CYS A 188 11.54 -14.68 7.72
CA CYS A 188 13.00 -14.79 7.67
C CYS A 188 13.44 -16.00 6.83
N PHE A 189 12.78 -17.14 6.99
CA PHE A 189 13.04 -18.35 6.21
C PHE A 189 12.84 -18.12 4.70
N LEU A 190 11.71 -17.53 4.30
CA LEU A 190 11.45 -17.19 2.89
C LEU A 190 12.39 -16.11 2.34
N ALA A 191 12.82 -15.18 3.19
CA ALA A 191 13.73 -14.11 2.80
C ALA A 191 15.17 -14.61 2.58
N TYR A 192 15.62 -15.63 3.33
CA TYR A 192 16.94 -16.23 3.20
C TYR A 192 16.96 -17.32 2.12
N SER A 193 15.91 -18.13 2.04
CA SER A 193 15.81 -19.24 1.08
C SER A 193 15.13 -18.81 -0.21
N GLN A 194 15.92 -18.28 -1.16
CA GLN A 194 15.44 -17.96 -2.51
C GLN A 194 14.75 -19.17 -3.17
N GLY A 195 15.37 -20.35 -3.08
CA GLY A 195 14.82 -21.57 -3.69
C GLY A 195 13.50 -22.04 -3.07
N ALA A 196 13.26 -21.82 -1.77
CA ALA A 196 11.96 -22.14 -1.16
C ALA A 196 10.87 -21.17 -1.65
N PHE A 197 11.20 -19.88 -1.76
CA PHE A 197 10.26 -18.88 -2.27
C PHE A 197 9.87 -19.17 -3.73
N GLU A 198 10.86 -19.42 -4.59
CA GLU A 198 10.62 -19.73 -6.00
C GLU A 198 9.75 -20.99 -6.15
N LYS A 199 10.00 -22.04 -5.34
CA LYS A 199 9.18 -23.25 -5.34
C LYS A 199 7.73 -23.00 -4.93
N ILE A 200 7.47 -22.13 -3.97
CA ILE A 200 6.09 -21.83 -3.53
C ILE A 200 5.34 -21.05 -4.61
N PHE A 201 6.00 -20.06 -5.21
CA PHE A 201 5.37 -19.18 -6.20
C PHE A 201 5.38 -19.74 -7.63
N SER A 202 6.14 -20.81 -7.91
CA SER A 202 6.07 -21.57 -9.17
C SER A 202 4.97 -22.64 -9.18
N LEU A 203 4.29 -22.87 -8.05
CA LEU A 203 3.14 -23.77 -7.99
C LEU A 203 1.95 -23.17 -8.75
N TRP A 204 1.28 -23.99 -9.56
CA TRP A 204 0.02 -23.62 -10.17
C TRP A 204 -1.06 -23.46 -9.06
N PRO A 205 -1.87 -22.37 -9.05
CA PRO A 205 -2.04 -21.35 -10.09
C PRO A 205 -1.20 -20.08 -9.92
N LEU A 206 -0.39 -19.97 -8.86
CA LEU A 206 0.39 -18.77 -8.55
C LEU A 206 1.42 -18.44 -9.63
N SER A 207 2.01 -19.46 -10.25
CA SER A 207 2.97 -19.29 -11.36
C SER A 207 2.43 -18.38 -12.46
N LYS A 208 1.19 -18.59 -12.92
CA LYS A 208 0.59 -17.79 -13.99
C LYS A 208 0.37 -16.32 -13.62
N CYS A 209 0.24 -16.01 -12.32
CA CYS A 209 0.05 -14.64 -11.84
C CYS A 209 1.37 -13.91 -11.57
N PHE A 210 2.40 -14.64 -11.14
CA PHE A 210 3.64 -14.06 -10.60
C PHE A 210 4.90 -14.37 -11.42
N GLU A 211 4.81 -15.19 -12.47
CA GLU A 211 5.94 -15.39 -13.39
C GLU A 211 6.01 -14.27 -14.42
N LEU A 212 7.19 -13.67 -14.55
CA LEU A 212 7.53 -12.77 -15.64
C LEU A 212 8.55 -13.46 -16.54
N LYS A 213 8.18 -13.76 -17.80
CA LYS A 213 9.05 -14.43 -18.78
C LYS A 213 9.69 -15.72 -18.24
N GLY A 214 8.98 -16.46 -17.40
CA GLY A 214 9.46 -17.72 -16.80
C GLY A 214 10.41 -17.56 -15.60
N ASN A 215 10.55 -16.35 -15.02
CA ASN A 215 11.36 -16.14 -13.81
C ASN A 215 10.56 -15.42 -12.70
N VAL A 216 10.67 -15.94 -11.47
CA VAL A 216 10.04 -15.41 -10.25
C VAL A 216 11.00 -14.51 -9.45
N TYR A 217 12.26 -14.41 -9.87
CA TYR A 217 13.30 -13.64 -9.17
C TYR A 217 12.92 -12.17 -8.95
N GLU A 218 12.32 -11.51 -9.95
CA GLU A 218 11.90 -10.11 -9.79
C GLU A 218 10.82 -9.95 -8.72
N TRP A 219 9.91 -10.92 -8.62
CA TRP A 219 8.89 -10.94 -7.58
C TRP A 219 9.52 -11.15 -6.19
N TRP A 220 10.44 -12.11 -6.07
CA TRP A 220 11.21 -12.33 -4.84
C TRP A 220 11.98 -11.09 -4.41
N PHE A 221 12.68 -10.44 -5.35
CA PHE A 221 13.44 -9.23 -5.08
C PHE A 221 12.54 -8.12 -4.52
N ARG A 222 11.37 -7.88 -5.14
CA ARG A 222 10.41 -6.86 -4.69
C ARG A 222 9.80 -7.20 -3.33
N TRP A 223 9.44 -8.45 -3.09
CA TRP A 223 8.91 -8.91 -1.81
C TRP A 223 9.95 -8.78 -0.69
N ARG A 224 11.21 -9.11 -0.98
CA ARG A 224 12.33 -9.08 -0.02
C ARG A 224 12.61 -7.68 0.54
N LEU A 225 12.36 -6.63 -0.24
CA LEU A 225 12.63 -5.24 0.16
C LEU A 225 11.74 -4.76 1.33
N ASP A 226 10.52 -5.29 1.47
CA ASP A 226 9.54 -4.81 2.48
C ASP A 226 9.15 -5.90 3.50
N ARG A 227 9.96 -6.96 3.60
CA ARG A 227 9.66 -8.21 4.34
C ARG A 227 9.22 -8.05 5.80
N TYR A 228 9.77 -7.10 6.55
CA TYR A 228 9.48 -6.97 7.99
C TYR A 228 8.37 -5.96 8.30
N VAL A 229 8.04 -5.10 7.36
CA VAL A 229 7.24 -3.90 7.64
C VAL A 229 5.80 -4.24 8.04
N VAL A 230 5.21 -5.23 7.37
CA VAL A 230 3.85 -5.70 7.68
C VAL A 230 3.78 -6.36 9.05
N PHE A 231 4.80 -7.16 9.40
CA PHE A 231 4.92 -7.75 10.73
C PHE A 231 4.98 -6.67 11.82
N HIS A 232 5.79 -5.63 11.62
CA HIS A 232 5.85 -4.50 12.56
C HIS A 232 4.53 -3.73 12.64
N GLY A 233 3.77 -3.62 11.54
CA GLY A 233 2.42 -3.07 11.55
C GLY A 233 1.45 -3.85 12.44
N MET A 234 1.49 -5.19 12.35
CA MET A 234 0.70 -6.08 13.22
C MET A 234 1.14 -5.98 14.69
N LEU A 235 2.45 -5.96 14.94
CA LEU A 235 3.01 -5.84 16.29
C LEU A 235 2.65 -4.51 16.93
N PHE A 236 2.76 -3.41 16.18
CA PHE A 236 2.35 -2.08 16.63
C PHE A 236 0.85 -2.03 16.96
N ALA A 237 0.00 -2.60 16.11
CA ALA A 237 -1.43 -2.72 16.39
C ALA A 237 -1.70 -3.47 17.70
N PHE A 238 -1.02 -4.59 17.93
CA PHE A 238 -1.14 -5.35 19.17
C PHE A 238 -0.72 -4.54 20.40
N ILE A 239 0.45 -3.89 20.35
CA ILE A 239 0.95 -3.05 21.45
C ILE A 239 -0.01 -1.89 21.72
N TYR A 240 -0.46 -1.20 20.67
CA TYR A 240 -1.42 -0.09 20.80
C TYR A 240 -2.72 -0.55 21.48
N LEU A 241 -3.32 -1.64 21.01
CA LEU A 241 -4.57 -2.16 21.58
C LEU A 241 -4.39 -2.68 23.02
N ALA A 242 -3.21 -3.22 23.35
CA ALA A 242 -2.88 -3.60 24.72
C ALA A 242 -2.72 -2.38 25.65
N LEU A 243 -2.07 -1.32 25.17
CA LEU A 243 -1.90 -0.06 25.91
C LEU A 243 -3.23 0.68 26.11
N GLN A 244 -4.08 0.73 25.08
CA GLN A 244 -5.41 1.31 25.16
C GLN A 244 -6.27 0.58 26.20
N LYS A 245 -6.20 -0.75 26.24
CA LYS A 245 -6.93 -1.54 27.25
C LYS A 245 -6.43 -1.29 28.68
N ARG A 246 -5.13 -1.07 28.87
CA ARG A 246 -4.56 -0.75 30.19
C ARG A 246 -4.83 0.69 30.64
N GLN A 247 -5.54 1.50 29.84
CA GLN A 247 -5.83 2.91 30.11
C GLN A 247 -4.57 3.75 30.36
N ILE A 248 -3.44 3.34 29.78
CA ILE A 248 -2.17 4.07 29.88
C ILE A 248 -2.15 5.28 28.91
N LEU A 249 -2.99 5.24 27.88
CA LEU A 249 -3.08 6.27 26.85
C LEU A 249 -4.16 7.29 27.23
N SER A 250 -3.79 8.57 27.33
CA SER A 250 -4.78 9.64 27.37
C SER A 250 -5.22 9.98 25.94
N GLU A 251 -6.45 9.58 25.59
CA GLU A 251 -7.10 9.91 24.33
C GLU A 251 -8.01 11.16 24.47
N GLY A 252 -7.74 12.03 25.45
CA GLY A 252 -8.42 13.32 25.60
C GLY A 252 -8.12 14.30 24.45
N LYS A 253 -9.07 15.20 24.16
CA LYS A 253 -8.87 16.30 23.19
C LYS A 253 -7.79 17.25 23.73
N GLY A 254 -6.72 17.45 22.96
CA GLY A 254 -5.63 18.36 23.32
C GLY A 254 -4.60 17.83 24.32
N GLU A 255 -4.89 16.75 25.04
CA GLU A 255 -3.92 16.12 25.95
C GLU A 255 -2.88 15.28 25.20
N PRO A 256 -1.62 15.27 25.68
CA PRO A 256 -0.60 14.39 25.11
C PRO A 256 -0.94 12.92 25.36
N LEU A 257 -0.49 12.05 24.45
CA LEU A 257 -0.79 10.62 24.47
C LEU A 257 -0.36 9.90 25.76
N PHE A 258 0.73 10.37 26.36
CA PHE A 258 1.31 9.88 27.61
C PHE A 258 1.54 11.06 28.58
N SER A 259 1.96 10.76 29.81
CA SER A 259 2.46 11.79 30.73
C SER A 259 3.48 12.71 30.06
N ASN A 260 3.41 14.02 30.32
CA ASN A 260 4.22 15.05 29.66
C ASN A 260 5.71 14.71 29.57
N LYS A 261 6.30 14.14 30.64
CA LYS A 261 7.72 13.74 30.66
C LYS A 261 8.04 12.66 29.62
N ILE A 262 7.20 11.61 29.57
CA ILE A 262 7.35 10.48 28.63
C ILE A 262 7.06 10.95 27.21
N SER A 263 5.99 11.73 27.04
CA SER A 263 5.59 12.34 25.76
C SER A 263 6.73 13.15 25.14
N ASN A 264 7.34 14.07 25.89
CA ASN A 264 8.43 14.92 25.41
C ASN A 264 9.70 14.09 25.09
N PHE A 265 10.02 13.11 25.93
CA PHE A 265 11.16 12.21 25.69
C PHE A 265 10.98 11.38 24.42
N LEU A 266 9.81 10.75 24.24
CA LEU A 266 9.48 9.98 23.04
C LEU A 266 9.44 10.87 21.79
N LEU A 267 8.92 12.08 21.90
CA LEU A 267 8.90 13.04 20.79
C LEU A 267 10.33 13.43 20.39
N PHE A 268 11.21 13.72 21.36
CA PHE A 268 12.61 14.03 21.10
C PHE A 268 13.33 12.87 20.38
N ILE A 269 13.19 11.64 20.89
CA ILE A 269 13.75 10.44 20.24
C ILE A 269 13.22 10.30 18.83
N SER A 270 11.92 10.50 18.63
CA SER A 270 11.29 10.36 17.32
C SER A 270 11.84 11.37 16.31
N VAL A 271 12.00 12.64 16.72
CA VAL A 271 12.58 13.68 15.85
C VAL A 271 14.04 13.38 15.52
N VAL A 272 14.84 12.98 16.52
CA VAL A 272 16.25 12.60 16.29
C VAL A 272 16.34 11.41 15.34
N SER A 273 15.58 10.35 15.57
CA SER A 273 15.54 9.19 14.65
C SER A 273 15.11 9.60 13.24
N PHE A 274 14.12 10.48 13.10
CA PHE A 274 13.65 10.95 11.80
C PHE A 274 14.75 11.69 11.03
N LEU A 275 15.54 12.53 11.72
CA LEU A 275 16.65 13.29 11.13
C LEU A 275 17.84 12.39 10.82
N THR A 276 18.21 11.48 11.73
CA THR A 276 19.32 10.52 11.52
C THR A 276 19.07 9.65 10.28
N TYR A 277 17.82 9.22 10.05
CA TYR A 277 17.47 8.50 8.83
C TYR A 277 17.70 9.33 7.57
N SER A 278 17.25 10.59 7.55
CA SER A 278 17.40 11.48 6.40
C SER A 278 18.88 11.75 6.09
N ILE A 279 19.72 11.88 7.13
CA ILE A 279 21.17 12.02 6.99
C ILE A 279 21.76 10.73 6.40
N TRP A 280 21.42 9.57 6.95
CA TRP A 280 21.88 8.27 6.44
C TRP A 280 21.48 8.05 4.97
N ALA A 281 20.24 8.37 4.60
CA ALA A 281 19.74 8.28 3.23
C ALA A 281 20.50 9.22 2.27
N SER A 282 20.99 10.35 2.78
CA SER A 282 21.81 11.31 2.02
C SER A 282 23.27 10.85 1.88
N SER A 283 23.79 10.10 2.86
CA SER A 283 25.15 9.53 2.84
C SER A 283 25.24 8.20 2.10
N CYS A 284 24.12 7.64 1.65
CA CYS A 284 24.06 6.40 0.90
C CYS A 284 24.77 6.54 -0.46
N LYS A 285 25.77 5.70 -0.72
CA LYS A 285 26.56 5.71 -1.97
C LYS A 285 26.03 4.73 -3.02
N ASN A 286 25.62 3.53 -2.57
CA ASN A 286 25.24 2.41 -3.45
C ASN A 286 23.79 1.99 -3.23
N LYS A 287 23.02 1.88 -4.33
CA LYS A 287 21.62 1.45 -4.29
C LYS A 287 21.44 0.03 -3.72
N ALA A 288 22.38 -0.87 -4.00
CA ALA A 288 22.32 -2.26 -3.54
C ALA A 288 22.45 -2.37 -2.01
N GLU A 289 23.47 -1.75 -1.43
CA GLU A 289 23.72 -1.74 0.02
C GLU A 289 22.55 -1.10 0.78
N CYS A 290 22.03 0.02 0.29
CA CYS A 290 20.94 0.71 0.97
C CYS A 290 19.61 -0.06 0.86
N ASN A 291 19.37 -0.77 -0.24
CA ASN A 291 18.23 -1.69 -0.37
C ASN A 291 18.34 -2.88 0.60
N GLU A 292 19.55 -3.31 0.97
CA GLU A 292 19.76 -4.40 1.92
C GLU A 292 19.44 -3.97 3.36
N LEU A 293 19.80 -2.75 3.74
CA LEU A 293 19.53 -2.16 5.06
C LEU A 293 18.08 -1.64 5.21
N HIS A 294 17.44 -1.26 4.10
CA HIS A 294 16.09 -0.68 4.07
C HIS A 294 15.02 -1.45 4.87
N PRO A 295 14.89 -2.79 4.77
CA PRO A 295 13.85 -3.53 5.48
C PRO A 295 13.89 -3.34 7.00
N SER A 296 15.08 -3.19 7.58
CA SER A 296 15.27 -3.02 9.02
C SER A 296 15.15 -1.56 9.45
N VAL A 297 15.71 -0.63 8.66
CA VAL A 297 15.76 0.79 9.00
C VAL A 297 14.43 1.50 8.75
N SER A 298 13.67 1.10 7.72
CA SER A 298 12.40 1.74 7.34
C SER A 298 11.37 1.79 8.47
N VAL A 299 11.33 0.74 9.31
CA VAL A 299 10.39 0.63 10.43
C VAL A 299 10.62 1.73 11.46
N VAL A 300 11.88 2.08 11.72
CA VAL A 300 12.24 3.15 12.67
C VAL A 300 11.64 4.48 12.19
N GLN A 301 11.75 4.77 10.90
CA GLN A 301 11.20 5.99 10.32
C GLN A 301 9.67 6.06 10.39
N ILE A 302 9.01 4.92 10.13
CA ILE A 302 7.55 4.83 10.18
C ILE A 302 7.05 5.04 11.62
N LEU A 303 7.69 4.40 12.59
CA LEU A 303 7.33 4.56 14.01
C LEU A 303 7.59 5.99 14.50
N ALA A 304 8.73 6.59 14.13
CA ALA A 304 9.04 7.97 14.44
C ALA A 304 7.96 8.93 13.89
N PHE A 305 7.53 8.74 12.64
CA PHE A 305 6.46 9.54 12.05
C PHE A 305 5.14 9.40 12.81
N ILE A 306 4.75 8.17 13.17
CA ILE A 306 3.52 7.92 13.94
C ILE A 306 3.57 8.65 15.29
N LEU A 307 4.70 8.56 16.00
CA LEU A 307 4.88 9.21 17.30
C LEU A 307 4.86 10.74 17.17
N ILE A 308 5.58 11.34 16.20
CA ILE A 308 5.56 12.79 15.96
C ILE A 308 4.13 13.27 15.67
N ARG A 309 3.36 12.52 14.87
CA ARG A 309 2.00 12.89 14.47
C ARG A 309 0.97 12.73 15.60
N ASN A 310 1.13 11.75 16.48
CA ASN A 310 0.10 11.34 17.45
C ASN A 310 0.40 11.68 18.92
N ILE A 311 1.66 11.95 19.28
CA ILE A 311 2.02 12.35 20.66
C ILE A 311 1.40 13.72 21.02
N PRO A 312 1.55 14.78 20.20
CA PRO A 312 0.95 16.07 20.51
C PRO A 312 -0.57 16.01 20.32
N GLY A 313 -1.32 16.34 21.37
CA GLY A 313 -2.79 16.30 21.34
C GLY A 313 -3.42 17.22 20.30
N TYR A 314 -2.79 18.37 20.00
CA TYR A 314 -3.24 19.28 18.94
C TYR A 314 -3.14 18.62 17.56
N ALA A 315 -2.01 17.97 17.26
CA ALA A 315 -1.76 17.33 15.97
C ALA A 315 -2.75 16.18 15.80
N ARG A 316 -3.00 15.39 16.85
CA ARG A 316 -3.95 14.29 16.83
C ARG A 316 -5.40 14.73 16.57
N SER A 317 -5.74 15.98 16.91
CA SER A 317 -7.11 16.50 16.83
C SER A 317 -7.42 17.19 15.49
N VAL A 318 -6.45 17.30 14.58
CA VAL A 318 -6.59 17.99 13.28
C VAL A 318 -6.12 17.07 12.16
N TYR A 319 -6.78 17.13 11.00
CA TYR A 319 -6.38 16.42 9.78
C TYR A 319 -6.65 17.28 8.54
N SER A 320 -5.88 17.08 7.47
CA SER A 320 -6.12 17.73 6.19
C SER A 320 -7.20 16.98 5.39
N SER A 321 -8.35 17.61 5.13
CA SER A 321 -9.43 17.01 4.35
C SER A 321 -9.06 16.86 2.86
N PHE A 322 -8.24 17.77 2.34
CA PHE A 322 -7.64 17.67 0.99
C PHE A 322 -6.83 16.38 0.82
N PHE A 323 -5.88 16.11 1.72
CA PHE A 323 -5.10 14.87 1.65
C PHE A 323 -5.97 13.65 1.94
N ALA A 324 -6.91 13.72 2.89
CA ALA A 324 -7.81 12.60 3.15
C ALA A 324 -8.66 12.21 1.93
N TRP A 325 -9.07 13.18 1.10
CA TRP A 325 -9.77 12.91 -0.15
C TRP A 325 -8.90 12.11 -1.14
N PHE A 326 -7.65 12.56 -1.37
CA PHE A 326 -6.68 11.82 -2.19
C PHE A 326 -6.36 10.43 -1.63
N GLY A 327 -6.37 10.27 -0.31
CA GLY A 327 -6.18 8.99 0.36
C GLY A 327 -7.25 7.95 0.08
N LYS A 328 -8.51 8.39 -0.13
CA LYS A 328 -9.63 7.49 -0.44
C LYS A 328 -9.51 6.86 -1.83
N ILE A 329 -8.88 7.59 -2.77
CA ILE A 329 -8.68 7.19 -4.17
C ILE A 329 -7.22 6.83 -4.49
N SER A 330 -6.40 6.58 -3.46
CA SER A 330 -4.94 6.49 -3.62
C SER A 330 -4.50 5.31 -4.48
N LEU A 331 -5.20 4.18 -4.38
CA LEU A 331 -4.91 2.96 -5.14
C LEU A 331 -5.16 3.19 -6.63
N GLU A 332 -6.30 3.79 -6.97
CA GLU A 332 -6.71 4.10 -8.33
C GLU A 332 -5.75 5.11 -8.96
N LEU A 333 -5.34 6.15 -8.21
CA LEU A 333 -4.30 7.08 -8.65
C LEU A 333 -2.97 6.36 -8.92
N PHE A 334 -2.56 5.45 -8.04
CA PHE A 334 -1.31 4.69 -8.21
C PHE A 334 -1.32 3.83 -9.47
N ILE A 335 -2.45 3.21 -9.80
CA ILE A 335 -2.56 2.34 -10.97
C ILE A 335 -2.72 3.16 -12.25
N CYS A 336 -3.56 4.20 -12.23
CA CYS A 336 -3.87 4.99 -13.41
C CYS A 336 -2.65 5.78 -13.93
N GLN A 337 -1.67 6.09 -13.05
CA GLN A 337 -0.48 6.86 -13.45
C GLN A 337 0.29 6.16 -14.59
N TYR A 338 0.29 4.82 -14.63
CA TYR A 338 1.08 4.04 -15.58
C TYR A 338 0.65 4.21 -17.05
N HIS A 339 -0.59 4.65 -17.29
CA HIS A 339 -1.16 4.74 -18.64
C HIS A 339 -1.65 6.13 -19.02
N ILE A 340 -2.04 6.96 -18.05
CA ILE A 340 -2.56 8.30 -18.34
C ILE A 340 -1.42 9.33 -18.27
N TRP A 341 -0.57 9.24 -17.25
CA TRP A 341 0.51 10.21 -17.04
C TRP A 341 1.85 9.74 -17.60
N LEU A 342 2.15 8.47 -17.40
CA LEU A 342 3.39 7.85 -17.82
C LEU A 342 3.19 7.15 -19.16
N ALA A 343 4.22 7.24 -20.01
CA ALA A 343 4.27 6.54 -21.29
C ALA A 343 5.57 5.73 -21.41
N ALA A 344 5.61 4.82 -22.38
CA ALA A 344 6.78 3.99 -22.71
C ALA A 344 7.37 3.26 -21.50
N ASP A 345 6.55 2.45 -20.82
CA ASP A 345 6.94 1.67 -19.64
C ASP A 345 7.59 2.53 -18.54
N THR A 346 6.95 3.66 -18.21
CA THR A 346 7.37 4.65 -17.20
C THR A 346 8.57 5.54 -17.54
N ARG A 347 9.12 5.45 -18.75
CA ARG A 347 10.30 6.25 -19.16
C ARG A 347 9.95 7.64 -19.69
N GLY A 348 8.73 7.83 -20.19
CA GLY A 348 8.26 9.10 -20.74
C GLY A 348 7.02 9.64 -20.05
N ILE A 349 6.65 10.86 -20.44
CA ILE A 349 5.40 11.55 -20.07
C ILE A 349 4.52 11.61 -21.31
N LEU A 350 3.22 11.41 -21.14
CA LEU A 350 2.24 11.56 -22.21
C LEU A 350 1.97 13.04 -22.49
N VAL A 351 2.05 13.45 -23.75
CA VAL A 351 1.74 14.81 -24.19
C VAL A 351 0.40 14.83 -24.89
N LEU A 352 -0.61 15.36 -24.21
CA LEU A 352 -1.96 15.58 -24.74
C LEU A 352 -2.02 16.86 -25.57
N ILE A 353 -1.36 17.93 -25.12
CA ILE A 353 -1.37 19.25 -25.78
C ILE A 353 0.06 19.62 -26.16
N PRO A 354 0.42 19.58 -27.46
CA PRO A 354 1.76 19.93 -27.91
C PRO A 354 2.04 21.44 -27.76
N GLY A 355 3.29 21.80 -27.47
CA GLY A 355 3.78 23.18 -27.48
C GLY A 355 3.73 23.94 -26.13
N ASN A 356 2.98 23.48 -25.13
CA ASN A 356 2.98 24.10 -23.79
C ASN A 356 3.02 23.04 -22.65
N PRO A 357 4.20 22.79 -22.07
CA PRO A 357 4.37 21.76 -21.03
C PRO A 357 3.55 22.00 -19.76
N MET A 358 3.41 23.26 -19.33
CA MET A 358 2.66 23.59 -18.10
C MET A 358 1.17 23.31 -18.28
N LEU A 359 0.62 23.70 -19.43
CA LEU A 359 -0.78 23.46 -19.74
C LEU A 359 -1.06 21.96 -19.92
N ASN A 360 -0.13 21.22 -20.55
CA ASN A 360 -0.23 19.77 -20.65
C ASN A 360 -0.28 19.10 -19.27
N ILE A 361 0.59 19.51 -18.33
CA ILE A 361 0.58 18.97 -16.96
C ILE A 361 -0.75 19.29 -16.27
N ILE A 362 -1.24 20.53 -16.32
CA ILE A 362 -2.49 20.91 -15.64
C ILE A 362 -3.68 20.11 -16.18
N VAL A 363 -3.85 20.06 -17.50
CA VAL A 363 -4.98 19.36 -18.14
C VAL A 363 -4.89 17.85 -17.94
N SER A 364 -3.71 17.26 -18.14
CA SER A 364 -3.52 15.82 -17.91
C SER A 364 -3.76 15.44 -16.44
N THR A 365 -3.30 16.25 -15.49
CA THR A 365 -3.55 16.04 -14.05
C THR A 365 -5.04 16.08 -13.74
N PHE A 366 -5.76 17.06 -14.28
CA PHE A 366 -7.20 17.18 -14.05
C PHE A 366 -7.95 15.95 -14.57
N ILE A 367 -7.73 15.56 -15.82
CA ILE A 367 -8.34 14.37 -16.42
C ILE A 367 -7.99 13.12 -15.62
N PHE A 368 -6.71 12.96 -15.26
CA PHE A 368 -6.22 11.84 -14.48
C PHE A 368 -6.92 11.69 -13.14
N VAL A 369 -7.07 12.79 -12.38
CA VAL A 369 -7.73 12.78 -11.08
C VAL A 369 -9.22 12.49 -11.22
N CYS A 370 -9.90 13.07 -12.21
CA CYS A 370 -11.32 12.77 -12.49
C CYS A 370 -11.53 11.29 -12.83
N VAL A 371 -10.70 10.71 -13.70
CA VAL A 371 -10.80 9.29 -14.07
C VAL A 371 -10.56 8.39 -12.86
N ALA A 372 -9.56 8.68 -12.02
CA ALA A 372 -9.30 7.92 -10.81
C ALA A 372 -10.47 7.99 -9.82
N HIS A 373 -11.11 9.15 -9.69
CA HIS A 373 -12.28 9.34 -8.84
C HIS A 373 -13.47 8.48 -9.29
N GLU A 374 -13.83 8.55 -10.57
CA GLU A 374 -14.93 7.78 -11.15
C GLU A 374 -14.70 6.27 -11.02
N ILE A 375 -13.48 5.81 -11.31
CA ILE A 375 -13.13 4.39 -11.17
C ILE A 375 -13.28 3.91 -9.72
N SER A 376 -12.90 4.75 -8.75
CA SER A 376 -13.03 4.39 -7.34
C SER A 376 -14.50 4.23 -6.93
N GLN A 377 -15.38 5.14 -7.37
CA GLN A 377 -16.82 5.02 -7.12
C GLN A 377 -17.38 3.73 -7.73
N ILE A 378 -17.14 3.51 -9.02
CA ILE A 378 -17.60 2.33 -9.77
C ILE A 378 -17.11 1.03 -9.12
N THR A 379 -15.85 0.98 -8.69
CA THR A 379 -15.27 -0.21 -8.04
C THR A 379 -15.96 -0.51 -6.70
N ASN A 380 -16.28 0.52 -5.92
CA ASN A 380 -16.96 0.36 -4.64
C ASN A 380 -18.41 -0.12 -4.82
N ASP A 381 -19.13 0.39 -5.83
CA ASP A 381 -20.51 -0.02 -6.12
C ASP A 381 -20.55 -1.45 -6.66
N LEU A 382 -19.66 -1.79 -7.60
CA LEU A 382 -19.50 -3.15 -8.12
C LEU A 382 -19.15 -4.14 -7.01
N ALA A 383 -18.29 -3.76 -6.07
CA ALA A 383 -17.94 -4.62 -4.95
C ALA A 383 -19.16 -4.99 -4.10
N GLN A 384 -20.13 -4.08 -3.91
CA GLN A 384 -21.35 -4.35 -3.17
C GLN A 384 -22.33 -5.25 -3.95
N ILE A 385 -22.38 -5.12 -5.27
CA ILE A 385 -23.29 -5.88 -6.14
C ILE A 385 -22.77 -7.31 -6.38
N ILE A 386 -21.48 -7.45 -6.65
CA ILE A 386 -20.86 -8.74 -7.02
C ILE A 386 -20.74 -9.65 -5.81
N ILE A 387 -20.49 -9.09 -4.62
CA ILE A 387 -20.17 -9.81 -3.39
C ILE A 387 -21.37 -9.71 -2.44
N PRO A 388 -22.35 -10.61 -2.57
CA PRO A 388 -23.50 -10.62 -1.68
C PRO A 388 -23.07 -11.00 -0.26
N LYS A 389 -23.76 -10.43 0.74
CA LYS A 389 -23.54 -10.76 2.16
C LYS A 389 -23.83 -12.23 2.49
N ASP A 390 -24.69 -12.88 1.70
CA ASP A 390 -25.02 -14.29 1.89
C ASP A 390 -23.91 -15.20 1.38
N ASN A 391 -23.29 -15.95 2.31
CA ASN A 391 -22.16 -16.83 2.01
C ASN A 391 -22.48 -17.89 0.95
N SER A 392 -23.70 -18.44 0.92
CA SER A 392 -24.11 -19.46 -0.06
C SER A 392 -24.20 -18.90 -1.47
N SER A 393 -24.81 -17.72 -1.62
CA SER A 393 -24.90 -16.98 -2.89
C SER A 393 -23.51 -16.51 -3.35
N LEU A 394 -22.66 -16.06 -2.42
CA LEU A 394 -21.29 -15.67 -2.71
C LEU A 394 -20.48 -16.84 -3.26
N LEU A 395 -20.56 -18.01 -2.61
CA LEU A 395 -19.78 -19.18 -3.01
C LEU A 395 -20.22 -19.72 -4.38
N LYS A 396 -21.52 -19.67 -4.69
CA LYS A 396 -22.04 -19.98 -6.03
C LYS A 396 -21.50 -19.03 -7.10
N ARG A 397 -21.48 -17.72 -6.82
CA ARG A 397 -20.94 -16.72 -7.76
C ARG A 397 -19.43 -16.86 -7.96
N LEU A 398 -18.69 -17.08 -6.88
CA LEU A 398 -17.25 -17.36 -6.96
C LEU A 398 -16.96 -18.64 -7.74
N ALA A 399 -17.75 -19.70 -7.53
CA ALA A 399 -17.62 -20.94 -8.30
C ALA A 399 -17.89 -20.72 -9.79
N CYS A 400 -18.90 -19.91 -10.14
CA CYS A 400 -19.20 -19.55 -11.52
C CYS A 400 -18.05 -18.73 -12.16
N ILE A 401 -17.51 -17.75 -11.44
CA ILE A 401 -16.38 -16.93 -11.91
C ILE A 401 -15.13 -17.81 -12.08
N ALA A 402 -14.84 -18.67 -11.10
CA ALA A 402 -13.72 -19.60 -11.17
C ALA A 402 -13.87 -20.58 -12.33
N ALA A 403 -15.06 -21.15 -12.54
CA ALA A 403 -15.34 -22.02 -13.67
C ALA A 403 -15.15 -21.31 -15.02
N PHE A 404 -15.59 -20.05 -15.13
CA PHE A 404 -15.39 -19.24 -16.33
C PHE A 404 -13.90 -19.00 -16.63
N PHE A 405 -13.12 -18.56 -15.63
CA PHE A 405 -11.69 -18.35 -15.80
C PHE A 405 -10.92 -19.67 -16.04
N CYS A 406 -11.29 -20.76 -15.37
CA CYS A 406 -10.71 -22.08 -15.64
C CYS A 406 -11.03 -22.52 -17.08
N GLY A 407 -12.25 -22.30 -17.57
CA GLY A 407 -12.63 -22.59 -18.96
C GLY A 407 -11.78 -21.80 -19.96
N LEU A 408 -11.59 -20.50 -19.72
CA LEU A 408 -10.72 -19.66 -20.55
C LEU A 408 -9.26 -20.10 -20.52
N LEU A 409 -8.73 -20.47 -19.35
CA LEU A 409 -7.37 -20.98 -19.21
C LEU A 409 -7.17 -22.31 -19.95
N ILE A 410 -8.15 -23.21 -19.86
CA ILE A 410 -8.12 -24.47 -20.61
C ILE A 410 -8.14 -24.18 -22.11
N LEU A 411 -9.00 -23.28 -22.58
CA LEU A 411 -9.07 -22.89 -23.99
C LEU A 411 -7.74 -22.29 -24.48
N SER A 412 -7.13 -21.40 -23.68
CA SER A 412 -5.80 -20.84 -23.98
C SER A 412 -4.73 -21.92 -24.02
N SER A 413 -4.75 -22.89 -23.10
CA SER A 413 -3.77 -23.98 -23.07
C SER A 413 -3.89 -24.92 -24.27
N ILE A 414 -5.11 -25.12 -24.79
CA ILE A 414 -5.37 -25.89 -26.00
C ILE A 414 -4.85 -25.12 -27.22
N GLN A 415 -5.02 -23.81 -27.24
CA GLN A 415 -4.56 -22.95 -28.33
C GLN A 415 -3.02 -22.85 -28.40
N ASP A 416 -2.33 -22.82 -27.26
CA ASP A 416 -0.87 -22.85 -27.21
C ASP A 416 -0.31 -24.21 -27.66
N LYS A 417 -0.98 -25.32 -27.33
CA LYS A 417 -0.62 -26.67 -27.82
C LYS A 417 -0.90 -26.86 -29.32
N SER A 418 -1.81 -26.09 -29.91
CA SER A 418 -2.10 -26.12 -31.34
C SER A 418 -1.12 -25.29 -32.18
N LYS A 419 -0.31 -24.42 -31.55
CA LYS A 419 0.70 -23.57 -32.21
C LYS A 419 2.11 -24.16 -32.22
N HIS A 420 2.32 -25.26 -31.50
CA HIS A 420 3.49 -26.12 -31.56
C HIS A 420 3.15 -27.37 -32.36
#